data_AF-A0A6A0IM10-F1
#
_entry.id   AF-A0A6A0IM10-F1
#
_cell.length_a   1.000
_cell.length_b   1.000
_cell.length_c   1.000
_cell.angle_alpha   90.00
_cell.angle_beta   90.00
_cell.angle_gamma   90.00
#
_symmetry.space_group_name_H-M   'P 1'
#
loop_
_entity.id
_entity.type
_entity.pdbx_description
1 polymer ?
#
loop_
_entity_poly.entity_id
_entity_poly.type
_entity_poly.pdbx_seq_one_letter_code
_entity_poly.pdbx_strand_id
1 'polypeptide(L)'
;MCLQPSAIRPWQKWHWAGDQIFRDTVVPAHRLVPRTRITGYDIDIREYVAVAGNAVVRHVLDELLEQLPAADQARFVRHRIGDFDFRVETVCELFSRFRHEPDPRGFDTWYFPEETIVRGGGDCEDLAFLLAALLEAAGISRGCIRVALGHIVDHARGREPRGHAWVMYQDEPGAWRLLEPMTLVKNAPREAKDSRAPGGEVRTAADVEYVPLFVFNGDHLWTVRSRYNPAPSSLAAWVETRKRLARQRPAFAASEHAHIFDEGLKGMAAGDLRRVKAVSLWQDVDTLAYDPRDHFDFAYVQEGWLRIVDRLLTRDLSDFAQAVHAVGDFYAHTYWGYLMAKPGGGALPLWTPAAPPETSGFAYDFRGFKEIPDCVLGPVKGHPDPVAAAAKWKGRLISGQWWRWYSTYPDDLKVDLPERRCLPDHDDVAVDKPTGRNVLCDERDYSRQFALRKEAATRHIKQIYAVW
;
A
#
# COMPACT_ATOMS: atom_id res chain seq x y z
N MET A 1 -8.39 -6.11 2.10
CA MET A 1 -9.05 -4.78 2.08
C MET A 1 -9.54 -4.44 3.46
N CYS A 2 -8.65 -3.89 4.27
CA CYS A 2 -8.53 -4.01 5.73
C CYS A 2 -9.23 -2.86 6.51
N LEU A 3 -8.96 -2.63 7.82
CA LEU A 3 -9.26 -1.36 8.58
C LEU A 3 -8.63 -0.10 7.92
N GLN A 4 -9.13 0.19 6.74
CA GLN A 4 -8.68 0.86 5.54
C GLN A 4 -7.88 -0.07 4.62
N PRO A 5 -8.41 -0.33 3.39
CA PRO A 5 -7.55 -0.58 2.24
C PRO A 5 -6.45 0.45 2.26
N SER A 6 -5.27 0.12 1.73
CA SER A 6 -4.44 1.16 1.16
C SER A 6 -5.33 2.18 0.46
N ALA A 7 -5.21 3.46 0.79
CA ALA A 7 -5.83 4.53 0.00
C ALA A 7 -5.36 4.47 -1.46
N ILE A 8 -4.39 3.62 -1.78
CA ILE A 8 -3.83 3.39 -3.09
C ILE A 8 -4.55 2.22 -3.77
N ARG A 9 -5.20 2.51 -4.90
CA ARG A 9 -5.76 1.50 -5.80
C ARG A 9 -4.65 0.57 -6.31
N PRO A 10 -4.99 -0.71 -6.63
CA PRO A 10 -4.02 -1.67 -7.15
C PRO A 10 -3.23 -1.13 -8.34
N TRP A 11 -1.90 -1.18 -8.22
CA TRP A 11 -0.98 -0.76 -9.28
C TRP A 11 -0.56 -1.91 -10.19
N GLN A 12 -0.83 -3.16 -9.84
CA GLN A 12 -0.48 -4.38 -10.59
C GLN A 12 -1.16 -4.43 -11.95
N LYS A 13 -2.23 -3.65 -12.14
CA LYS A 13 -2.87 -3.46 -13.45
C LYS A 13 -1.98 -2.77 -14.48
N TRP A 14 -0.89 -2.13 -14.04
CA TRP A 14 0.08 -1.46 -14.90
C TRP A 14 1.26 -2.38 -15.19
N HIS A 15 1.75 -2.37 -16.44
CA HIS A 15 2.91 -3.16 -16.84
C HIS A 15 4.20 -2.41 -16.47
N TRP A 16 4.63 -2.53 -15.21
CA TRP A 16 5.78 -1.81 -14.66
C TRP A 16 7.13 -2.15 -15.29
N ALA A 17 7.24 -3.30 -15.95
CA ALA A 17 8.40 -3.61 -16.79
C ALA A 17 8.53 -2.68 -18.02
N GLY A 18 7.43 -2.00 -18.39
CA GLY A 18 7.28 -1.16 -19.57
C GLY A 18 6.58 -1.91 -20.71
N ASP A 19 5.73 -1.22 -21.49
CA ASP A 19 5.04 -1.81 -22.64
C ASP A 19 5.84 -1.64 -23.94
N GLN A 20 6.44 -0.46 -24.12
CA GLN A 20 7.20 -0.13 -25.32
C GLN A 20 8.36 0.78 -24.97
N ILE A 21 9.55 0.44 -25.44
CA ILE A 21 10.74 1.30 -25.35
C ILE A 21 10.46 2.59 -26.13
N PHE A 22 10.51 3.70 -25.41
CA PHE A 22 10.37 5.05 -25.95
C PHE A 22 11.77 5.59 -26.26
N ARG A 23 12.01 5.91 -27.53
CA ARG A 23 13.35 6.27 -28.01
C ARG A 23 13.72 7.73 -27.79
N ASP A 24 12.71 8.59 -27.65
CA ASP A 24 12.91 10.02 -27.43
C ASP A 24 13.09 10.29 -25.92
N THR A 25 14.33 10.18 -25.47
CA THR A 25 14.75 10.31 -24.07
C THR A 25 15.24 11.71 -23.72
N VAL A 26 15.38 12.59 -24.72
CA VAL A 26 15.96 13.92 -24.55
C VAL A 26 14.88 14.90 -24.10
N VAL A 27 15.14 15.59 -23.00
CA VAL A 27 14.27 16.63 -22.45
C VAL A 27 15.06 17.93 -22.25
N PRO A 28 14.38 19.09 -22.23
CA PRO A 28 15.02 20.32 -21.80
C PRO A 28 15.50 20.17 -20.35
N ALA A 29 16.76 20.47 -20.08
CA ALA A 29 17.32 20.39 -18.75
C ALA A 29 16.67 21.41 -17.83
N HIS A 30 16.03 20.91 -16.77
CA HIS A 30 15.41 21.67 -15.70
C HIS A 30 16.46 22.16 -14.71
N ARG A 31 17.52 22.82 -15.19
CA ARG A 31 18.59 23.35 -14.34
C ARG A 31 19.30 24.52 -15.00
N LEU A 32 19.90 25.35 -14.15
CA LEU A 32 20.75 26.45 -14.57
C LEU A 32 22.20 25.95 -14.73
N VAL A 33 22.82 26.22 -15.87
CA VAL A 33 24.25 25.97 -16.02
C VAL A 33 25.00 26.92 -15.08
N PRO A 34 25.86 26.42 -14.17
CA PRO A 34 26.51 27.23 -13.14
C PRO A 34 27.18 28.48 -13.71
N ARG A 35 26.96 29.62 -13.05
CA ARG A 35 27.49 30.95 -13.43
C ARG A 35 27.04 31.46 -14.81
N THR A 36 25.99 30.88 -15.39
CA THR A 36 25.38 31.36 -16.64
C THR A 36 23.90 31.68 -16.43
N ARG A 37 23.23 32.15 -17.49
CA ARG A 37 21.77 32.25 -17.59
C ARG A 37 21.17 31.15 -18.48
N ILE A 38 21.98 30.16 -18.89
CA ILE A 38 21.57 29.10 -19.80
C ILE A 38 20.77 28.07 -19.00
N THR A 39 19.57 27.76 -19.48
CA THR A 39 18.64 26.75 -18.97
C THR A 39 18.04 25.99 -20.14
N GLY A 40 17.50 24.79 -19.91
CA GLY A 40 16.75 24.06 -20.94
C GLY A 40 17.62 23.54 -22.09
N TYR A 41 18.90 23.27 -21.84
CA TYR A 41 19.75 22.56 -22.79
C TYR A 41 19.33 21.08 -22.88
N ASP A 42 19.59 20.42 -23.99
CA ASP A 42 19.22 19.01 -24.16
C ASP A 42 19.95 18.11 -23.16
N ILE A 43 19.19 17.29 -22.43
CA ILE A 43 19.72 16.26 -21.54
C ILE A 43 18.92 14.97 -21.69
N ASP A 44 19.60 13.82 -21.63
CA ASP A 44 18.92 12.55 -21.57
C ASP A 44 18.34 12.32 -20.17
N ILE A 45 17.04 12.06 -20.06
CA ILE A 45 16.35 11.82 -18.78
C ILE A 45 17.03 10.73 -17.93
N ARG A 46 17.67 9.75 -18.57
CA ARG A 46 18.33 8.63 -17.90
C ARG A 46 19.58 9.06 -17.13
N GLU A 47 20.17 10.21 -17.46
CA GLU A 47 21.31 10.76 -16.72
C GLU A 47 20.95 11.12 -15.28
N TYR A 48 19.69 11.49 -15.00
CA TYR A 48 19.25 11.81 -13.63
C TYR A 48 19.27 10.62 -12.67
N VAL A 49 19.31 9.39 -13.18
CA VAL A 49 19.39 8.16 -12.35
C VAL A 49 20.71 7.41 -12.54
N ALA A 50 21.61 7.92 -13.38
CA ALA A 50 22.86 7.25 -13.68
C ALA A 50 23.84 7.37 -12.50
N VAL A 51 24.10 6.25 -11.82
CA VAL A 51 25.03 6.21 -10.67
C VAL A 51 26.40 5.60 -10.97
N ALA A 52 26.64 5.18 -12.21
CA ALA A 52 27.91 4.58 -12.60
C ALA A 52 29.06 5.55 -12.32
N GLY A 53 29.85 5.27 -11.28
CA GLY A 53 30.97 6.10 -10.86
C GLY A 53 30.63 7.26 -9.91
N ASN A 54 29.39 7.45 -9.48
CA ASN A 54 29.03 8.54 -8.56
C ASN A 54 29.65 8.30 -7.17
N ALA A 55 30.68 9.07 -6.82
CA ALA A 55 31.42 8.92 -5.57
C ALA A 55 30.61 9.40 -4.35
N VAL A 56 29.76 10.42 -4.53
CA VAL A 56 28.94 10.98 -3.44
C VAL A 56 27.88 9.98 -2.99
N VAL A 57 27.17 9.37 -3.94
CA VAL A 57 26.17 8.33 -3.65
C VAL A 57 26.82 7.12 -2.97
N ARG A 58 27.98 6.66 -3.46
CA ARG A 58 28.71 5.53 -2.86
C ARG A 58 29.20 5.84 -1.45
N HIS A 59 29.82 7.01 -1.25
CA HIS A 59 30.30 7.42 0.07
C HIS A 59 29.16 7.49 1.09
N VAL A 60 28.02 8.05 0.67
CA VAL A 60 26.81 8.06 1.49
C VAL A 60 26.39 6.64 1.86
N LEU A 61 26.37 5.71 0.91
CA LEU A 61 26.00 4.33 1.19
C LEU A 61 26.98 3.68 2.19
N ASP A 62 28.29 3.84 1.97
CA ASP A 62 29.35 3.29 2.82
C ASP A 62 29.23 3.79 4.27
N GLU A 63 29.05 5.10 4.48
CA GLU A 63 28.88 5.72 5.80
C GLU A 63 27.75 5.10 6.63
N LEU A 64 26.77 4.50 5.97
CA LEU A 64 25.59 3.94 6.63
C LEU A 64 25.73 2.47 6.87
N LEU A 65 26.37 1.76 5.92
CA LEU A 65 26.74 0.37 6.14
C LEU A 65 27.64 0.28 7.38
N GLU A 66 28.53 1.26 7.60
CA GLU A 66 29.34 1.34 8.82
C GLU A 66 28.52 1.49 10.12
N GLN A 67 27.29 2.02 10.04
CA GLN A 67 26.41 2.19 11.20
C GLN A 67 25.58 0.94 11.52
N LEU A 68 25.51 -0.03 10.60
CA LEU A 68 24.74 -1.25 10.81
C LEU A 68 25.47 -2.22 11.76
N PRO A 69 24.75 -3.07 12.50
CA PRO A 69 25.34 -4.20 13.20
C PRO A 69 26.16 -5.08 12.24
N ALA A 70 27.24 -5.71 12.72
CA ALA A 70 28.12 -6.52 11.88
C ALA A 70 27.40 -7.66 11.14
N ALA A 71 26.35 -8.23 11.76
CA ALA A 71 25.50 -9.25 11.12
C ALA A 71 24.73 -8.69 9.92
N ASP A 72 24.22 -7.46 10.04
CA ASP A 72 23.45 -6.77 9.00
C ASP A 72 24.35 -6.26 7.87
N GLN A 73 25.56 -5.78 8.20
CA GLN A 73 26.60 -5.50 7.19
C GLN A 73 26.90 -6.74 6.35
N ALA A 74 27.12 -7.88 7.02
CA ALA A 74 27.36 -9.14 6.34
C ALA A 74 26.15 -9.56 5.50
N ARG A 75 24.92 -9.40 6.00
CA ARG A 75 23.70 -9.70 5.25
C ARG A 75 23.56 -8.81 4.02
N PHE A 76 23.83 -7.51 4.15
CA PHE A 76 23.72 -6.54 3.08
C PHE A 76 24.57 -6.91 1.87
N VAL A 77 25.80 -7.40 2.07
CA VAL A 77 26.70 -7.76 0.96
C VAL A 77 26.50 -9.19 0.44
N ARG A 78 25.64 -10.00 1.07
CA ARG A 78 25.41 -11.40 0.68
C ARG A 78 24.30 -11.54 -0.35
N HIS A 79 24.30 -12.70 -1.00
CA HIS A 79 23.36 -13.05 -2.07
C HIS A 79 22.61 -14.33 -1.71
N ARG A 80 21.84 -14.31 -0.61
CA ARG A 80 20.89 -15.37 -0.24
C ARG A 80 19.46 -14.88 -0.37
N ILE A 81 18.54 -15.84 -0.38
CA ILE A 81 17.11 -15.57 -0.27
C ILE A 81 16.87 -14.67 0.96
N GLY A 82 16.19 -13.55 0.74
CA GLY A 82 15.88 -12.53 1.72
C GLY A 82 16.92 -11.42 1.84
N ASP A 83 18.10 -11.53 1.21
CA ASP A 83 19.14 -10.48 1.26
C ASP A 83 18.85 -9.35 0.25
N PHE A 84 18.21 -9.66 -0.88
CA PHE A 84 17.90 -8.69 -1.92
C PHE A 84 16.90 -7.63 -1.41
N ASP A 85 15.76 -8.07 -0.88
CA ASP A 85 14.75 -7.17 -0.29
C ASP A 85 15.30 -6.43 0.94
N PHE A 86 16.16 -7.08 1.73
CA PHE A 86 16.83 -6.46 2.89
C PHE A 86 17.68 -5.24 2.50
N ARG A 87 18.39 -5.28 1.37
CA ARG A 87 19.14 -4.12 0.86
C ARG A 87 18.21 -2.96 0.54
N VAL A 88 17.08 -3.23 -0.12
CA VAL A 88 16.06 -2.23 -0.45
C VAL A 88 15.54 -1.56 0.82
N GLU A 89 15.21 -2.37 1.83
CA GLU A 89 14.71 -1.89 3.13
C GLU A 89 15.73 -1.01 3.86
N THR A 90 16.98 -1.46 3.89
CA THR A 90 18.10 -0.70 4.48
C THR A 90 18.27 0.65 3.79
N VAL A 91 18.20 0.69 2.45
CA VAL A 91 18.25 1.93 1.68
C VAL A 91 17.02 2.82 1.97
N CYS A 92 15.83 2.26 2.11
CA CYS A 92 14.63 3.02 2.47
C CYS A 92 14.72 3.62 3.88
N GLU A 93 15.31 2.89 4.84
CA GLU A 93 15.58 3.39 6.18
C GLU A 93 16.57 4.55 6.15
N LEU A 94 17.68 4.41 5.43
CA LEU A 94 18.61 5.51 5.15
C LEU A 94 17.84 6.73 4.63
N PHE A 95 16.98 6.50 3.63
CA PHE A 95 16.32 7.57 2.89
C PHE A 95 15.56 8.53 3.81
N SER A 96 15.16 8.06 5.00
CA SER A 96 14.52 8.87 6.04
C SER A 96 15.33 10.04 6.58
N ARG A 97 16.64 10.12 6.32
CA ARG A 97 17.44 11.31 6.72
C ARG A 97 17.17 12.54 5.85
N PHE A 98 16.70 12.34 4.62
CA PHE A 98 16.42 13.43 3.69
C PHE A 98 15.09 14.11 4.02
N ARG A 99 14.85 15.26 3.36
CA ARG A 99 13.63 16.04 3.52
C ARG A 99 12.95 16.26 2.18
N HIS A 100 11.63 16.33 2.21
CA HIS A 100 10.88 16.88 1.09
C HIS A 100 10.94 18.40 1.14
N GLU A 101 11.40 19.00 0.04
CA GLU A 101 11.53 20.44 -0.17
C GLU A 101 10.88 20.78 -1.53
N PRO A 102 9.69 21.41 -1.56
CA PRO A 102 9.04 21.76 -2.82
C PRO A 102 9.81 22.88 -3.52
N ASP A 103 9.80 22.89 -4.85
CA ASP A 103 10.42 23.98 -5.60
C ASP A 103 9.77 25.34 -5.33
N PRO A 104 10.56 26.44 -5.46
CA PRO A 104 10.04 27.77 -5.58
C PRO A 104 9.03 27.88 -6.73
N ARG A 105 7.96 28.67 -6.54
CA ARG A 105 6.97 28.90 -7.60
C ARG A 105 7.63 29.45 -8.86
N GLY A 106 7.38 28.76 -9.99
CA GLY A 106 7.77 29.23 -11.32
C GLY A 106 9.08 28.65 -11.86
N PHE A 107 9.79 27.80 -11.12
CA PHE A 107 10.97 27.11 -11.63
C PHE A 107 11.07 25.70 -11.05
N ASP A 108 10.83 24.71 -11.92
CA ASP A 108 10.98 23.28 -11.64
C ASP A 108 12.46 22.93 -11.85
N THR A 109 13.22 22.68 -10.77
CA THR A 109 14.65 22.34 -10.88
C THR A 109 14.85 20.89 -10.54
N TRP A 110 15.34 20.09 -11.50
CA TRP A 110 15.70 18.71 -11.23
C TRP A 110 17.17 18.61 -10.84
N TYR A 111 17.40 18.08 -9.64
CA TYR A 111 18.73 17.83 -9.10
C TYR A 111 19.21 16.42 -9.45
N PHE A 112 20.52 16.28 -9.68
CA PHE A 112 21.16 14.97 -9.71
C PHE A 112 21.20 14.38 -8.29
N PRO A 113 21.33 13.05 -8.14
CA PRO A 113 21.38 12.39 -6.84
C PRO A 113 22.39 13.00 -5.85
N GLU A 114 23.59 13.34 -6.32
CA GLU A 114 24.63 13.99 -5.51
C GLU A 114 24.24 15.41 -5.07
N GLU A 115 23.52 16.15 -5.91
CA GLU A 115 23.02 17.49 -5.58
C GLU A 115 21.90 17.39 -4.54
N THR A 116 20.98 16.43 -4.69
CA THR A 116 19.92 16.12 -3.71
C THR A 116 20.52 15.72 -2.36
N ILE A 117 21.59 14.92 -2.36
CA ILE A 117 22.33 14.54 -1.14
C ILE A 117 22.91 15.78 -0.45
N VAL A 118 23.63 16.63 -1.18
CA VAL A 118 24.29 17.82 -0.63
C VAL A 118 23.28 18.84 -0.08
N ARG A 119 22.13 18.98 -0.73
CA ARG A 119 21.01 19.82 -0.26
C ARG A 119 20.30 19.21 0.95
N GLY A 120 20.37 17.89 1.11
CA GLY A 120 19.67 17.14 2.17
C GLY A 120 18.19 16.90 1.87
N GLY A 121 17.78 17.04 0.61
CA GLY A 121 16.38 16.92 0.20
C GLY A 121 16.07 17.52 -1.17
N GLY A 122 14.84 17.31 -1.61
CA GLY A 122 14.30 17.79 -2.88
C GLY A 122 12.80 17.49 -2.99
N ASP A 123 12.22 17.67 -4.17
CA ASP A 123 10.81 17.38 -4.42
C ASP A 123 10.56 15.90 -4.79
N CYS A 124 9.40 15.55 -5.39
CA CYS A 124 9.13 14.16 -5.72
C CYS A 124 10.08 13.56 -6.78
N GLU A 125 10.55 14.35 -7.75
CA GLU A 125 11.50 13.88 -8.78
C GLU A 125 12.88 13.69 -8.20
N ASP A 126 13.40 14.71 -7.51
CA ASP A 126 14.73 14.69 -6.91
C ASP A 126 14.88 13.49 -5.96
N LEU A 127 13.85 13.25 -5.16
CA LEU A 127 13.80 12.15 -4.22
C LEU A 127 13.64 10.80 -4.94
N ALA A 128 12.85 10.71 -6.01
CA ALA A 128 12.74 9.48 -6.80
C ALA A 128 14.05 9.14 -7.51
N PHE A 129 14.74 10.14 -8.08
CA PHE A 129 16.04 9.98 -8.72
C PHE A 129 17.09 9.51 -7.72
N LEU A 130 17.17 10.17 -6.56
CA LEU A 130 18.07 9.79 -5.48
C LEU A 130 17.77 8.38 -4.93
N LEU A 131 16.50 8.02 -4.74
CA LEU A 131 16.15 6.70 -4.23
C LEU A 131 16.54 5.60 -5.22
N ALA A 132 16.22 5.76 -6.51
CA ALA A 132 16.64 4.82 -7.55
C ALA A 132 18.17 4.68 -7.62
N ALA A 133 18.87 5.82 -7.52
CA ALA A 133 20.33 5.87 -7.49
C ALA A 133 20.93 5.09 -6.31
N LEU A 134 20.40 5.28 -5.10
CA LEU A 134 20.86 4.57 -3.91
C LEU A 134 20.58 3.06 -3.98
N LEU A 135 19.42 2.67 -4.51
CA LEU A 135 19.09 1.25 -4.71
C LEU A 135 20.05 0.58 -5.68
N GLU A 136 20.32 1.23 -6.81
CA GLU A 136 21.29 0.70 -7.78
C GLU A 136 22.70 0.62 -7.18
N ALA A 137 23.14 1.66 -6.46
CA ALA A 137 24.43 1.67 -5.77
C ALA A 137 24.53 0.58 -4.68
N ALA A 138 23.40 0.22 -4.05
CA ALA A 138 23.28 -0.91 -3.12
C ALA A 138 23.34 -2.29 -3.80
N GLY A 139 23.52 -2.34 -5.12
CA GLY A 139 23.62 -3.58 -5.88
C GLY A 139 22.26 -4.20 -6.22
N ILE A 140 21.18 -3.43 -6.14
CA ILE A 140 19.90 -3.82 -6.75
C ILE A 140 20.05 -3.67 -8.26
N SER A 141 19.69 -4.72 -9.01
CA SER A 141 19.81 -4.71 -10.46
C SER A 141 18.99 -3.57 -11.07
N ARG A 142 19.57 -2.83 -12.02
CA ARG A 142 18.87 -1.81 -12.83
C ARG A 142 17.60 -2.33 -13.47
N GLY A 143 17.59 -3.61 -13.85
CA GLY A 143 16.42 -4.27 -14.42
C GLY A 143 15.24 -4.32 -13.46
N CYS A 144 15.50 -4.32 -12.15
CA CYS A 144 14.53 -4.38 -11.07
C CYS A 144 14.15 -3.00 -10.52
N ILE A 145 14.63 -1.88 -11.08
CA ILE A 145 14.32 -0.52 -10.61
C ILE A 145 13.65 0.26 -11.73
N ARG A 146 12.61 1.02 -11.40
CA ARG A 146 11.98 1.99 -12.29
C ARG A 146 11.69 3.28 -11.56
N VAL A 147 12.11 4.41 -12.11
CA VAL A 147 11.50 5.69 -11.77
C VAL A 147 10.28 5.85 -12.66
N ALA A 148 9.13 6.08 -12.05
CA ALA A 148 7.88 6.32 -12.73
C ALA A 148 7.59 7.83 -12.78
N LEU A 149 7.17 8.28 -13.96
CA LEU A 149 6.71 9.63 -14.23
C LEU A 149 5.25 9.54 -14.65
N GLY A 150 4.36 10.21 -13.93
CA GLY A 150 2.92 10.12 -14.22
C GLY A 150 2.08 11.01 -13.33
N HIS A 151 0.89 10.52 -12.99
CA HIS A 151 -0.07 11.26 -12.18
C HIS A 151 -0.56 10.46 -10.99
N ILE A 152 -0.88 11.19 -9.93
CA ILE A 152 -1.72 10.72 -8.85
C ILE A 152 -3.15 11.25 -9.08
N VAL A 153 -4.14 10.36 -9.01
CA VAL A 153 -5.57 10.70 -9.12
C VAL A 153 -6.26 10.42 -7.78
N ASP A 154 -6.88 11.44 -7.18
CA ASP A 154 -7.72 11.28 -5.97
C ASP A 154 -9.20 11.20 -6.40
N HIS A 155 -9.66 9.95 -6.52
CA HIS A 155 -11.02 9.57 -6.93
C HIS A 155 -12.07 9.91 -5.86
N ALA A 156 -11.69 9.92 -4.58
CA ALA A 156 -12.62 10.23 -3.48
C ALA A 156 -13.08 11.69 -3.49
N ARG A 157 -12.27 12.58 -4.06
CA ARG A 157 -12.54 14.03 -4.08
C ARG A 157 -12.79 14.58 -5.48
N GLY A 158 -12.86 13.70 -6.50
CA GLY A 158 -13.01 14.11 -7.90
C GLY A 158 -11.97 15.15 -8.32
N ARG A 159 -10.76 15.09 -7.75
CA ARG A 159 -9.73 16.10 -7.99
C ARG A 159 -9.04 15.85 -9.32
N GLU A 160 -8.67 16.93 -9.98
CA GLU A 160 -7.83 16.89 -11.17
C GLU A 160 -6.54 16.09 -10.93
N PRO A 161 -6.11 15.25 -11.90
CA PRO A 161 -4.84 14.52 -11.83
C PRO A 161 -3.67 15.45 -11.54
N ARG A 162 -2.72 14.97 -10.73
CA ARG A 162 -1.56 15.75 -10.31
C ARG A 162 -0.27 15.08 -10.71
N GLY A 163 0.65 15.82 -11.32
CA GLY A 163 1.96 15.29 -11.68
C GLY A 163 2.73 14.79 -10.46
N HIS A 164 3.35 13.62 -10.58
CA HIS A 164 4.13 13.00 -9.51
C HIS A 164 5.24 12.11 -10.08
N ALA A 165 6.28 11.87 -9.28
CA ALA A 165 7.33 10.91 -9.56
C ALA A 165 7.54 9.99 -8.36
N TRP A 166 7.75 8.70 -8.63
CA TRP A 166 7.92 7.67 -7.59
C TRP A 166 8.85 6.57 -8.10
N VAL A 167 9.25 5.66 -7.21
CA VAL A 167 10.08 4.51 -7.58
C VAL A 167 9.22 3.24 -7.51
N MET A 168 9.41 2.35 -8.47
CA MET A 168 8.99 0.97 -8.37
C MET A 168 10.24 0.10 -8.32
N TYR A 169 10.24 -0.93 -7.47
CA TYR A 169 11.25 -1.99 -7.57
C TYR A 169 10.58 -3.33 -7.74
N GLN A 170 11.25 -4.24 -8.43
CA GLN A 170 10.85 -5.64 -8.50
C GLN A 170 11.51 -6.36 -7.33
N ASP A 171 10.72 -6.95 -6.45
CA ASP A 171 11.20 -7.70 -5.29
C ASP A 171 11.83 -9.04 -5.70
N GLU A 172 12.40 -9.74 -4.73
CA GLU A 172 13.03 -11.04 -4.96
C GLU A 172 12.08 -12.11 -5.55
N PRO A 173 10.82 -12.22 -5.13
CA PRO A 173 9.80 -13.04 -5.82
C PRO A 173 9.45 -12.62 -7.25
N GLY A 174 9.79 -11.40 -7.67
CA GLY A 174 9.52 -10.88 -9.01
C GLY A 174 8.29 -9.96 -9.11
N ALA A 175 7.68 -9.56 -8.00
CA ALA A 175 6.56 -8.64 -7.95
C ALA A 175 7.01 -7.17 -7.89
N TRP A 176 6.27 -6.29 -8.57
CA TRP A 176 6.56 -4.85 -8.58
C TRP A 176 5.96 -4.15 -7.36
N ARG A 177 6.83 -3.42 -6.65
CA ARG A 177 6.56 -2.76 -5.39
C ARG A 177 6.77 -1.25 -5.49
N LEU A 178 5.74 -0.47 -5.12
CA LEU A 178 5.76 0.98 -4.98
C LEU A 178 6.61 1.49 -3.79
N LEU A 179 7.66 2.24 -4.09
CA LEU A 179 8.40 3.04 -3.13
C LEU A 179 8.06 4.51 -3.34
N GLU A 180 7.22 5.05 -2.46
CA GLU A 180 6.85 6.47 -2.45
C GLU A 180 7.93 7.29 -1.73
N PRO A 181 8.80 8.05 -2.41
CA PRO A 181 9.93 8.71 -1.76
C PRO A 181 9.48 9.75 -0.72
N MET A 182 8.33 10.40 -0.95
CA MET A 182 7.82 11.43 -0.05
C MET A 182 7.30 10.89 1.28
N THR A 183 6.96 9.59 1.39
CA THR A 183 6.57 8.98 2.66
C THR A 183 7.77 8.45 3.44
N LEU A 184 8.91 8.28 2.78
CA LEU A 184 10.13 7.74 3.38
C LEU A 184 10.98 8.80 4.11
N VAL A 185 10.83 10.09 3.78
CA VAL A 185 11.65 11.20 4.30
C VAL A 185 11.29 11.68 5.72
N LYS A 186 12.20 12.40 6.40
CA LYS A 186 12.07 12.85 7.81
C LYS A 186 10.82 13.69 8.09
N ASN A 187 10.49 14.58 7.17
CA ASN A 187 9.32 15.45 7.22
C ASN A 187 8.23 14.94 6.29
N ALA A 188 8.06 13.61 6.22
CA ALA A 188 6.99 12.97 5.49
C ALA A 188 5.68 13.73 5.74
N PRO A 189 4.90 14.03 4.68
CA PRO A 189 3.65 14.75 4.82
C PRO A 189 2.77 14.06 5.87
N ARG A 190 2.67 14.66 7.06
CA ARG A 190 1.70 14.23 8.05
C ARG A 190 0.34 14.65 7.53
N GLU A 191 -0.67 13.78 7.68
CA GLU A 191 -2.04 14.24 7.57
C GLU A 191 -2.20 15.45 8.50
N ALA A 192 -2.70 16.56 7.96
CA ALA A 192 -2.89 17.77 8.75
C ALA A 192 -3.85 17.46 9.91
N LYS A 193 -3.28 17.35 11.12
CA LYS A 193 -4.02 17.53 12.37
C LYS A 193 -4.58 18.95 12.31
N ASP A 194 -5.89 19.07 12.36
CA ASP A 194 -6.60 20.33 12.58
C ASP A 194 -6.43 21.43 11.52
N SER A 195 -6.95 21.18 10.32
CA SER A 195 -7.65 22.27 9.62
C SER A 195 -9.09 21.86 9.37
N ARG A 196 -9.98 22.38 10.22
CA ARG A 196 -11.41 22.46 9.89
C ARG A 196 -11.49 23.17 8.53
N ALA A 197 -11.87 22.45 7.49
CA ALA A 197 -12.36 23.11 6.29
C ALA A 197 -13.56 23.98 6.73
N PRO A 198 -13.63 25.27 6.33
CA PRO A 198 -14.81 26.06 6.59
C PRO A 198 -15.96 25.43 5.81
N GLY A 199 -16.89 24.81 6.53
CA GLY A 199 -18.05 24.10 5.98
C GLY A 199 -17.92 22.59 6.08
N GLY A 200 -18.11 22.05 7.29
CA GLY A 200 -18.79 20.78 7.64
C GLY A 200 -18.67 19.51 6.80
N GLU A 201 -17.85 19.42 5.76
CA GLU A 201 -17.74 18.23 4.92
C GLU A 201 -16.99 17.13 5.66
N VAL A 202 -17.69 16.02 5.84
CA VAL A 202 -17.17 14.76 6.35
C VAL A 202 -15.97 14.36 5.49
N ARG A 203 -14.80 14.17 6.11
CA ARG A 203 -13.58 13.74 5.43
C ARG A 203 -13.83 12.36 4.80
N THR A 204 -13.98 12.30 3.48
CA THR A 204 -13.94 11.03 2.75
C THR A 204 -12.53 10.44 2.85
N ALA A 205 -12.46 9.14 3.10
CA ALA A 205 -11.22 8.35 3.03
C ALA A 205 -10.56 8.55 1.65
N ALA A 206 -9.24 8.69 1.61
CA ALA A 206 -8.51 8.86 0.35
C ALA A 206 -8.67 7.62 -0.54
N ASP A 207 -9.02 7.81 -1.81
CA ASP A 207 -9.07 6.78 -2.86
C ASP A 207 -8.21 7.27 -4.01
N VAL A 208 -7.00 6.73 -4.12
CA VAL A 208 -5.89 7.33 -4.84
C VAL A 208 -5.28 6.34 -5.79
N GLU A 209 -4.93 6.77 -7.00
CA GLU A 209 -4.35 5.91 -8.01
C GLU A 209 -3.05 6.49 -8.54
N TYR A 210 -1.99 5.67 -8.54
CA TYR A 210 -0.74 5.97 -9.25
C TYR A 210 -0.90 5.52 -10.70
N VAL A 211 -0.93 6.49 -11.61
CA VAL A 211 -1.11 6.30 -13.04
C VAL A 211 0.23 6.60 -13.74
N PRO A 212 1.04 5.58 -14.06
CA PRO A 212 2.28 5.79 -14.79
C PRO A 212 1.99 6.18 -16.23
N LEU A 213 2.83 7.07 -16.77
CA LEU A 213 2.89 7.40 -18.19
C LEU A 213 4.20 6.90 -18.78
N PHE A 214 5.28 7.17 -18.08
CA PHE A 214 6.60 6.66 -18.37
C PHE A 214 7.18 5.95 -17.15
N VAL A 215 7.98 4.93 -17.42
CA VAL A 215 8.88 4.34 -16.43
C VAL A 215 10.26 4.28 -17.05
N PHE A 216 11.32 4.48 -16.27
CA PHE A 216 12.68 4.45 -16.80
C PHE A 216 13.70 4.00 -15.76
N ASN A 217 14.87 3.63 -16.25
CA ASN A 217 16.08 3.39 -15.47
C ASN A 217 17.28 3.98 -16.22
N GLY A 218 18.50 3.68 -15.79
CA GLY A 218 19.72 4.18 -16.45
C GLY A 218 19.91 3.70 -17.90
N ASP A 219 19.18 2.67 -18.35
CA ASP A 219 19.40 2.04 -19.65
C ASP A 219 18.29 2.37 -20.65
N HIS A 220 17.02 2.38 -20.23
CA HIS A 220 15.89 2.60 -21.11
C HIS A 220 14.79 3.45 -20.47
N LEU A 221 14.00 4.06 -21.34
CA LEU A 221 12.72 4.70 -21.05
C LEU A 221 11.62 3.88 -21.72
N TRP A 222 10.53 3.62 -21.01
CA TRP A 222 9.37 2.93 -21.52
C TRP A 222 8.12 3.77 -21.33
N THR A 223 7.18 3.61 -22.26
CA THR A 223 5.79 4.01 -22.03
C THR A 223 5.05 2.90 -21.29
N VAL A 224 4.09 3.30 -20.45
CA VAL A 224 3.11 2.40 -19.86
C VAL A 224 1.75 2.77 -20.42
N ARG A 225 1.12 1.83 -21.12
CA ARG A 225 -0.15 2.03 -21.82
C ARG A 225 -1.31 1.73 -20.88
N SER A 226 -2.41 2.47 -21.05
CA SER A 226 -3.72 1.95 -20.66
C SER A 226 -4.81 2.36 -21.65
N ARG A 227 -5.93 1.64 -21.55
CA ARG A 227 -7.18 1.97 -22.25
C ARG A 227 -7.71 3.39 -21.99
N TYR A 228 -7.26 4.05 -20.91
CA TYR A 228 -7.69 5.40 -20.53
C TYR A 228 -6.61 6.45 -20.72
N ASN A 229 -5.39 6.05 -21.07
CA ASN A 229 -4.25 6.94 -21.18
C ASN A 229 -3.38 6.50 -22.38
N PRO A 230 -3.64 7.04 -23.58
CA PRO A 230 -2.81 6.75 -24.74
C PRO A 230 -1.38 7.22 -24.47
N ALA A 231 -0.40 6.44 -24.91
CA ALA A 231 1.01 6.77 -24.72
C ALA A 231 1.29 8.21 -25.23
N PRO A 232 1.92 9.08 -24.41
CA PRO A 232 2.23 10.43 -24.85
C PRO A 232 3.14 10.39 -26.08
N SER A 233 2.92 11.30 -27.02
CA SER A 233 3.72 11.37 -28.25
C SER A 233 5.12 11.95 -28.04
N SER A 234 5.36 12.63 -26.91
CA SER A 234 6.65 13.24 -26.56
C SER A 234 6.80 13.32 -25.04
N LEU A 235 7.97 12.92 -24.53
CA LEU A 235 8.33 13.08 -23.12
C LEU A 235 8.47 14.57 -22.76
N ALA A 236 9.17 15.35 -23.58
CA ALA A 236 9.36 16.79 -23.36
C ALA A 236 8.02 17.55 -23.27
N ALA A 237 7.05 17.23 -24.14
CA ALA A 237 5.72 17.83 -24.08
C ALA A 237 4.97 17.48 -22.79
N TRP A 238 5.15 16.26 -22.28
CA TRP A 238 4.57 15.85 -21.00
C TRP A 238 5.20 16.62 -19.83
N VAL A 239 6.53 16.73 -19.79
CA VAL A 239 7.25 17.47 -18.75
C VAL A 239 6.77 18.94 -18.68
N GLU A 240 6.59 19.60 -19.83
CA GLU A 240 6.06 20.96 -19.87
C GLU A 240 4.59 21.06 -19.42
N THR A 241 3.75 20.09 -19.80
CA THR A 241 2.34 20.05 -19.36
C THR A 241 2.24 19.82 -17.86
N ARG A 242 3.13 18.98 -17.31
CA ARG A 242 3.18 18.68 -15.88
C ARG A 242 3.45 19.91 -15.02
N LYS A 243 4.23 20.89 -15.48
CA LYS A 243 4.41 22.17 -14.75
C LYS A 243 3.09 22.89 -14.46
N ARG A 244 2.07 22.68 -15.29
CA ARG A 244 0.74 23.26 -15.11
C ARG A 244 -0.12 22.45 -14.12
N LEU A 245 0.24 21.20 -13.86
CA LEU A 245 -0.43 20.36 -12.88
C LEU A 245 0.13 20.65 -11.49
N ALA A 246 -0.75 20.85 -10.53
CA ALA A 246 -0.33 21.03 -9.14
C ALA A 246 0.39 19.76 -8.66
N ARG A 247 1.61 19.88 -8.13
CA ARG A 247 2.30 18.76 -7.47
C ARG A 247 1.49 18.27 -6.27
N GLN A 248 1.43 16.95 -6.08
CA GLN A 248 0.77 16.37 -4.91
C GLN A 248 1.77 16.10 -3.81
N ARG A 249 1.34 16.28 -2.55
CA ARG A 249 2.04 15.74 -1.38
C ARG A 249 1.27 14.51 -0.95
N PRO A 250 1.78 13.29 -1.17
CA PRO A 250 1.08 12.09 -0.74
C PRO A 250 1.22 11.93 0.77
N ALA A 251 0.27 12.50 1.51
CA ALA A 251 0.07 12.22 2.94
C ALA A 251 -0.77 10.95 3.18
N PHE A 252 -1.43 10.44 2.14
CA PHE A 252 -2.44 9.38 2.20
C PHE A 252 -1.86 7.96 2.10
N ALA A 253 -0.60 7.81 1.68
CA ALA A 253 0.02 6.50 1.42
C ALA A 253 0.44 5.74 2.71
N ALA A 254 0.10 6.27 3.89
CA ALA A 254 0.24 5.59 5.17
C ALA A 254 -1.15 5.50 5.83
N SER A 255 -1.80 4.34 5.66
CA SER A 255 -3.19 4.04 6.03
C SER A 255 -3.44 3.94 7.54
N GLU A 256 -4.71 3.84 7.96
CA GLU A 256 -5.14 3.63 9.34
C GLU A 256 -4.51 2.39 10.05
N HIS A 257 -4.06 1.36 9.30
CA HIS A 257 -3.22 0.29 9.86
C HIS A 257 -1.94 0.80 10.48
N ALA A 258 -1.36 1.87 9.91
CA ALA A 258 -0.17 2.49 10.48
C ALA A 258 -0.44 2.93 11.91
N HIS A 259 -1.63 3.44 12.23
CA HIS A 259 -2.02 3.82 13.59
C HIS A 259 -2.24 2.61 14.50
N ILE A 260 -2.90 1.55 13.99
CA ILE A 260 -3.08 0.30 14.75
C ILE A 260 -1.72 -0.32 15.10
N PHE A 261 -0.78 -0.35 14.15
CA PHE A 261 0.57 -0.86 14.38
C PHE A 261 1.41 0.08 15.24
N ASP A 262 1.31 1.40 15.07
CA ASP A 262 2.00 2.38 15.92
C ASP A 262 1.61 2.21 17.40
N GLU A 263 0.33 1.93 17.68
CA GLU A 263 -0.15 1.70 19.03
C GLU A 263 0.07 0.26 19.52
N GLY A 264 -0.23 -0.73 18.67
CA GLY A 264 -0.20 -2.15 19.00
C GLY A 264 1.21 -2.71 19.11
N LEU A 265 2.16 -2.17 18.33
CA LEU A 265 3.57 -2.58 18.30
C LEU A 265 4.48 -1.54 18.96
N LYS A 266 3.93 -0.75 19.88
CA LYS A 266 4.69 0.26 20.63
C LYS A 266 5.89 -0.40 21.32
N GLY A 267 7.10 0.07 20.98
CA GLY A 267 8.37 -0.47 21.50
C GLY A 267 9.17 -1.26 20.47
N MET A 268 8.57 -1.64 19.34
CA MET A 268 9.26 -2.23 18.20
C MET A 268 10.30 -1.26 17.61
N ALA A 269 11.42 -1.80 17.15
CA ALA A 269 12.43 -1.02 16.46
C ALA A 269 11.83 -0.32 15.22
N ALA A 270 12.28 0.90 14.92
CA ALA A 270 11.68 1.70 13.86
C ALA A 270 11.80 1.03 12.47
N GLY A 271 12.90 0.33 12.20
CA GLY A 271 13.09 -0.48 10.99
C GLY A 271 12.06 -1.59 10.89
N ASP A 272 11.91 -2.38 11.95
CA ASP A 272 10.96 -3.49 11.99
C ASP A 272 9.52 -3.02 11.82
N LEU A 273 9.14 -1.93 12.49
CA LEU A 273 7.80 -1.36 12.38
C LEU A 273 7.50 -0.87 10.95
N ARG A 274 8.48 -0.27 10.27
CA ARG A 274 8.36 0.09 8.85
C ARG A 274 8.20 -1.15 7.98
N ARG A 275 8.94 -2.24 8.25
CA ARG A 275 8.80 -3.51 7.54
C ARG A 275 7.40 -4.09 7.73
N VAL A 276 6.87 -4.09 8.96
CA VAL A 276 5.51 -4.57 9.24
C VAL A 276 4.48 -3.78 8.45
N LYS A 277 4.57 -2.44 8.49
CA LYS A 277 3.67 -1.57 7.72
C LYS A 277 3.78 -1.81 6.22
N ALA A 278 4.99 -2.01 5.70
CA ALA A 278 5.20 -2.29 4.29
C ALA A 278 4.56 -3.62 3.90
N VAL A 279 4.83 -4.71 4.63
CA VAL A 279 4.23 -6.03 4.37
C VAL A 279 2.71 -6.00 4.45
N SER A 280 2.14 -5.33 5.45
CA SER A 280 0.69 -5.12 5.54
C SER A 280 0.14 -4.36 4.32
N LEU A 281 0.82 -3.29 3.89
CA LEU A 281 0.43 -2.55 2.70
C LEU A 281 0.46 -3.45 1.45
N TRP A 282 1.49 -4.27 1.30
CA TRP A 282 1.65 -5.20 0.18
C TRP A 282 0.54 -6.24 0.12
N GLN A 283 0.15 -6.80 1.26
CA GLN A 283 -0.90 -7.79 1.34
C GLN A 283 -2.23 -7.26 0.79
N ASP A 284 -2.52 -5.98 1.04
CA ASP A 284 -3.74 -5.32 0.59
C ASP A 284 -3.80 -5.02 -0.91
N VAL A 285 -2.65 -4.61 -1.44
CA VAL A 285 -2.51 -4.07 -2.80
C VAL A 285 -2.13 -5.13 -3.81
N ASP A 286 -1.47 -6.23 -3.42
CA ASP A 286 -1.08 -7.31 -4.34
C ASP A 286 -2.27 -8.16 -4.76
N THR A 287 -2.92 -7.71 -5.83
CA THR A 287 -4.09 -8.39 -6.35
C THR A 287 -3.81 -9.73 -7.02
N LEU A 288 -2.56 -10.04 -7.32
CA LEU A 288 -2.17 -11.31 -7.94
C LEU A 288 -1.86 -12.37 -6.89
N ALA A 289 -1.29 -11.96 -5.76
CA ALA A 289 -0.98 -12.82 -4.62
C ALA A 289 -2.11 -12.90 -3.57
N TYR A 290 -3.27 -12.30 -3.86
CA TYR A 290 -4.39 -12.24 -2.93
C TYR A 290 -4.88 -13.64 -2.52
N ASP A 291 -4.93 -13.87 -1.20
CA ASP A 291 -5.51 -15.05 -0.58
C ASP A 291 -6.63 -14.62 0.38
N PRO A 292 -7.89 -15.01 0.16
CA PRO A 292 -9.00 -14.56 1.01
C PRO A 292 -8.88 -15.03 2.47
N ARG A 293 -8.07 -16.07 2.75
CA ARG A 293 -7.78 -16.51 4.12
C ARG A 293 -6.95 -15.49 4.89
N ASP A 294 -6.14 -14.70 4.20
CA ASP A 294 -5.30 -13.66 4.82
C ASP A 294 -6.06 -12.37 5.13
N HIS A 295 -7.20 -12.19 4.48
CA HIS A 295 -8.06 -11.02 4.64
C HIS A 295 -9.37 -11.32 5.36
N PHE A 296 -9.54 -12.55 5.86
CA PHE A 296 -10.79 -13.01 6.46
C PHE A 296 -12.01 -12.79 5.54
N ASP A 297 -11.85 -12.94 4.23
CA ASP A 297 -12.94 -12.81 3.27
C ASP A 297 -13.60 -14.18 3.01
N PHE A 298 -14.78 -14.20 2.41
CA PHE A 298 -15.49 -15.43 2.03
C PHE A 298 -15.74 -16.41 3.20
N ALA A 299 -15.88 -15.86 4.41
CA ALA A 299 -16.00 -16.61 5.67
C ALA A 299 -14.88 -17.64 5.92
N TYR A 300 -13.65 -17.41 5.42
CA TYR A 300 -12.47 -18.21 5.77
C TYR A 300 -11.93 -17.87 7.17
N VAL A 301 -12.81 -17.86 8.18
CA VAL A 301 -12.47 -17.38 9.52
C VAL A 301 -11.55 -18.38 10.23
N GLN A 302 -11.89 -19.67 10.22
CA GLN A 302 -11.07 -20.66 10.91
C GLN A 302 -9.70 -20.81 10.23
N GLU A 303 -9.72 -20.86 8.90
CA GLU A 303 -8.56 -21.03 8.04
C GLU A 303 -7.60 -19.84 8.13
N GLY A 304 -8.13 -18.62 8.21
CA GLY A 304 -7.33 -17.41 8.45
C GLY A 304 -6.62 -17.43 9.81
N TRP A 305 -7.31 -17.85 10.87
CA TRP A 305 -6.71 -17.98 12.20
C TRP A 305 -5.63 -19.06 12.28
N LEU A 306 -5.81 -20.19 11.58
CA LEU A 306 -4.76 -21.21 11.48
C LEU A 306 -3.50 -20.64 10.81
N ARG A 307 -3.65 -19.91 9.71
CA ARG A 307 -2.51 -19.25 9.02
C ARG A 307 -1.81 -18.22 9.89
N ILE A 308 -2.56 -17.45 10.69
CA ILE A 308 -1.97 -16.53 11.68
C ILE A 308 -1.07 -17.31 12.64
N VAL A 309 -1.55 -18.41 13.21
CA VAL A 309 -0.76 -19.23 14.15
C VAL A 309 0.48 -19.78 13.47
N ASP A 310 0.35 -20.36 12.28
CA ASP A 310 1.48 -20.92 11.53
C ASP A 310 2.56 -19.88 11.24
N ARG A 311 2.17 -18.67 10.83
CA ARG A 311 3.08 -17.52 10.60
C ARG A 311 3.79 -17.08 11.88
N LEU A 312 3.06 -16.98 12.99
CA LEU A 312 3.66 -16.58 14.27
C LEU A 312 4.71 -17.59 14.77
N LEU A 313 4.56 -18.87 14.40
CA LEU A 313 5.51 -19.93 14.76
C LEU A 313 6.85 -19.82 14.01
N THR A 314 6.90 -19.18 12.84
CA THR A 314 8.14 -19.07 12.05
C THR A 314 9.16 -18.12 12.69
N ARG A 315 8.69 -17.20 13.55
CA ARG A 315 9.50 -16.10 14.13
C ARG A 315 10.15 -15.20 13.07
N ASP A 316 9.66 -15.23 11.82
CA ASP A 316 10.05 -14.29 10.79
C ASP A 316 9.22 -13.00 10.89
N LEU A 317 9.86 -11.85 10.67
CA LEU A 317 9.22 -10.55 10.81
C LEU A 317 8.16 -10.29 9.72
N SER A 318 8.35 -10.80 8.51
CA SER A 318 7.39 -10.66 7.42
C SER A 318 6.16 -11.53 7.66
N ASP A 319 6.36 -12.74 8.17
CA ASP A 319 5.25 -13.61 8.60
C ASP A 319 4.49 -13.01 9.79
N PHE A 320 5.20 -12.46 10.78
CA PHE A 320 4.59 -11.69 11.86
C PHE A 320 3.75 -10.53 11.32
N ALA A 321 4.28 -9.78 10.35
CA ALA A 321 3.59 -8.67 9.74
C ALA A 321 2.28 -9.09 9.03
N GLN A 322 2.33 -10.18 8.26
CA GLN A 322 1.14 -10.75 7.62
C GLN A 322 0.12 -11.26 8.65
N ALA A 323 0.60 -11.82 9.77
CA ALA A 323 -0.26 -12.28 10.85
C ALA A 323 -0.99 -11.10 11.53
N VAL A 324 -0.29 -10.04 11.91
CA VAL A 324 -0.92 -8.88 12.57
C VAL A 324 -1.79 -8.05 11.62
N HIS A 325 -1.51 -8.07 10.32
CA HIS A 325 -2.41 -7.56 9.28
C HIS A 325 -3.74 -8.32 9.29
N ALA A 326 -3.69 -9.65 9.16
CA ALA A 326 -4.87 -10.50 9.15
C ALA A 326 -5.71 -10.34 10.44
N VAL A 327 -5.08 -10.08 11.60
CA VAL A 327 -5.80 -9.76 12.85
C VAL A 327 -6.63 -8.47 12.72
N GLY A 328 -6.11 -7.44 12.05
CA GLY A 328 -6.87 -6.22 11.75
C GLY A 328 -8.11 -6.53 10.92
N ASP A 329 -7.93 -7.32 9.86
CA ASP A 329 -8.98 -7.71 8.91
C ASP A 329 -10.08 -8.54 9.55
N PHE A 330 -9.70 -9.45 10.45
CA PHE A 330 -10.67 -10.20 11.23
C PHE A 330 -11.66 -9.25 11.92
N TYR A 331 -11.18 -8.21 12.60
CA TYR A 331 -12.07 -7.28 13.31
C TYR A 331 -12.81 -6.36 12.36
N ALA A 332 -12.26 -6.02 11.20
CA ALA A 332 -12.92 -5.13 10.23
C ALA A 332 -14.01 -5.84 9.41
N HIS A 333 -13.76 -7.05 8.90
CA HIS A 333 -14.61 -7.65 7.86
C HIS A 333 -15.61 -8.67 8.40
N THR A 334 -15.38 -9.19 9.60
CA THR A 334 -16.27 -10.20 10.16
C THR A 334 -17.48 -9.58 10.85
N TYR A 335 -18.51 -10.41 11.01
CA TYR A 335 -19.69 -10.09 11.81
C TYR A 335 -19.39 -10.02 13.31
N TRP A 336 -18.15 -10.25 13.75
CA TRP A 336 -17.76 -10.28 15.15
C TRP A 336 -18.16 -9.01 15.90
N GLY A 337 -17.86 -7.84 15.33
CA GLY A 337 -18.20 -6.55 15.93
C GLY A 337 -19.72 -6.33 16.11
N TYR A 338 -20.52 -6.94 15.24
CA TYR A 338 -21.98 -6.84 15.26
C TYR A 338 -22.62 -7.79 16.27
N LEU A 339 -22.21 -9.06 16.25
CA LEU A 339 -22.91 -10.12 16.98
C LEU A 339 -22.47 -10.22 18.44
N MET A 340 -21.26 -9.80 18.77
CA MET A 340 -20.76 -9.98 20.12
C MET A 340 -21.35 -8.99 21.11
N ALA A 341 -21.84 -9.57 22.20
CA ALA A 341 -22.18 -8.84 23.40
C ALA A 341 -20.94 -8.08 23.90
N LYS A 342 -21.17 -6.85 24.32
CA LYS A 342 -20.15 -5.93 24.85
C LYS A 342 -20.44 -5.78 26.33
N PRO A 343 -19.84 -6.62 27.20
CA PRO A 343 -20.16 -6.62 28.62
C PRO A 343 -20.02 -5.21 29.21
N GLY A 344 -21.04 -4.75 29.95
CA GLY A 344 -21.06 -3.41 30.55
C GLY A 344 -21.06 -2.23 29.57
N GLY A 345 -21.38 -2.45 28.28
CA GLY A 345 -21.31 -1.41 27.25
C GLY A 345 -19.89 -1.09 26.76
N GLY A 346 -18.91 -1.93 27.11
CA GLY A 346 -17.47 -1.73 26.89
C GLY A 346 -16.88 -2.30 25.60
N ALA A 347 -15.61 -2.70 25.67
CA ALA A 347 -14.78 -3.16 24.54
C ALA A 347 -15.26 -4.49 23.92
N LEU A 348 -14.88 -4.72 22.66
CA LEU A 348 -15.14 -6.01 22.02
C LEU A 348 -14.27 -7.11 22.64
N PRO A 349 -14.84 -8.31 22.92
CA PRO A 349 -14.04 -9.46 23.32
C PRO A 349 -13.06 -9.83 22.21
N LEU A 350 -11.86 -10.27 22.60
CA LEU A 350 -10.89 -10.73 21.61
C LEU A 350 -11.23 -12.15 21.19
N TRP A 351 -11.11 -12.42 19.89
CA TRP A 351 -11.23 -13.77 19.37
C TRP A 351 -10.01 -14.60 19.73
N THR A 352 -10.21 -15.85 20.11
CA THR A 352 -9.11 -16.82 20.26
C THR A 352 -9.50 -18.13 19.58
N PRO A 353 -8.66 -18.70 18.70
CA PRO A 353 -8.95 -20.00 18.10
C PRO A 353 -8.85 -21.16 19.11
N ALA A 354 -8.13 -20.99 20.23
CA ALA A 354 -7.98 -22.00 21.27
C ALA A 354 -9.25 -22.19 22.13
N ALA A 355 -10.09 -21.16 22.21
CA ALA A 355 -11.39 -21.20 22.87
C ALA A 355 -12.40 -20.43 22.01
N PRO A 356 -12.87 -21.04 20.90
CA PRO A 356 -13.81 -20.37 20.03
C PRO A 356 -15.12 -20.13 20.79
N PRO A 357 -15.68 -18.92 20.72
CA PRO A 357 -16.95 -18.56 21.35
C PRO A 357 -18.09 -19.39 20.76
N GLU A 358 -19.16 -19.60 21.53
CA GLU A 358 -20.33 -20.31 21.03
C GLU A 358 -21.01 -19.52 19.92
N THR A 359 -20.93 -20.03 18.68
CA THR A 359 -21.53 -19.40 17.49
C THR A 359 -22.90 -19.97 17.14
N SER A 360 -23.41 -20.97 17.87
CA SER A 360 -24.67 -21.68 17.59
C SER A 360 -25.88 -20.76 17.44
N GLY A 361 -25.87 -19.64 18.19
CA GLY A 361 -26.91 -18.61 18.16
C GLY A 361 -26.77 -17.59 17.02
N PHE A 362 -25.72 -17.64 16.21
CA PHE A 362 -25.52 -16.68 15.12
C PHE A 362 -26.54 -16.92 14.00
N ALA A 363 -27.28 -15.86 13.70
CA ALA A 363 -28.30 -15.83 12.67
C ALA A 363 -28.11 -14.59 11.80
N TYR A 364 -28.42 -14.74 10.52
CA TYR A 364 -28.18 -13.74 9.50
C TYR A 364 -29.47 -13.43 8.75
N ASP A 365 -29.60 -12.18 8.31
CA ASP A 365 -30.68 -11.76 7.42
C ASP A 365 -30.10 -11.11 6.18
N PHE A 366 -30.08 -11.86 5.07
CA PHE A 366 -29.53 -11.36 3.81
C PHE A 366 -30.57 -10.64 2.91
N ARG A 367 -31.81 -10.45 3.38
CA ARG A 367 -32.87 -9.84 2.54
C ARG A 367 -32.66 -8.36 2.26
N GLY A 368 -31.83 -7.68 3.07
CA GLY A 368 -31.53 -6.25 2.94
C GLY A 368 -30.38 -5.93 1.97
N PHE A 369 -29.67 -6.94 1.46
CA PHE A 369 -28.51 -6.75 0.59
C PHE A 369 -28.98 -6.68 -0.86
N LYS A 370 -28.44 -5.72 -1.62
CA LYS A 370 -28.88 -5.45 -3.00
C LYS A 370 -28.49 -6.57 -3.96
N GLU A 371 -27.32 -7.17 -3.75
CA GLU A 371 -26.77 -8.23 -4.59
C GLU A 371 -26.00 -9.23 -3.71
N ILE A 372 -26.06 -10.52 -4.06
CA ILE A 372 -25.18 -11.57 -3.54
C ILE A 372 -24.49 -12.18 -4.77
N PRO A 373 -23.45 -11.51 -5.29
CA PRO A 373 -22.91 -11.79 -6.61
C PRO A 373 -22.35 -13.21 -6.72
N ASP A 374 -22.56 -13.84 -7.87
CA ASP A 374 -22.10 -15.19 -8.22
C ASP A 374 -22.53 -16.30 -7.25
N CYS A 375 -23.51 -16.04 -6.40
CA CYS A 375 -24.07 -17.04 -5.52
C CYS A 375 -24.83 -18.12 -6.30
N VAL A 376 -24.52 -19.38 -6.00
CA VAL A 376 -25.11 -20.57 -6.62
C VAL A 376 -26.35 -21.09 -5.88
N LEU A 377 -26.68 -20.53 -4.72
CA LEU A 377 -27.86 -20.89 -3.94
C LEU A 377 -29.06 -20.08 -4.42
N GLY A 378 -30.00 -20.75 -5.08
CA GLY A 378 -31.24 -20.16 -5.56
C GLY A 378 -31.79 -20.89 -6.79
N PRO A 379 -33.06 -20.65 -7.17
CA PRO A 379 -33.68 -21.32 -8.31
C PRO A 379 -33.17 -20.83 -9.67
N VAL A 380 -32.52 -19.67 -9.73
CA VAL A 380 -32.04 -19.05 -10.98
C VAL A 380 -30.59 -18.59 -10.79
N LYS A 381 -29.70 -19.03 -11.68
CA LYS A 381 -28.29 -18.62 -11.70
C LYS A 381 -28.19 -17.09 -11.86
N GLY A 382 -27.51 -16.42 -10.93
CA GLY A 382 -27.40 -14.95 -10.90
C GLY A 382 -28.53 -14.24 -10.14
N HIS A 383 -29.53 -14.97 -9.63
CA HIS A 383 -30.56 -14.45 -8.73
C HIS A 383 -30.55 -15.26 -7.42
N PRO A 384 -29.70 -14.86 -6.47
CA PRO A 384 -29.53 -15.58 -5.21
C PRO A 384 -30.83 -15.66 -4.41
N ASP A 385 -31.02 -16.77 -3.69
CA ASP A 385 -32.01 -16.86 -2.62
C ASP A 385 -31.34 -16.40 -1.30
N PRO A 386 -31.61 -15.16 -0.83
CA PRO A 386 -31.00 -14.64 0.38
C PRO A 386 -31.36 -15.43 1.64
N VAL A 387 -32.52 -16.10 1.65
CA VAL A 387 -32.95 -16.93 2.80
C VAL A 387 -32.15 -18.23 2.82
N ALA A 388 -32.01 -18.90 1.67
CA ALA A 388 -31.19 -20.11 1.56
C ALA A 388 -29.71 -19.82 1.87
N ALA A 389 -29.18 -18.70 1.37
CA ALA A 389 -27.83 -18.24 1.66
C ALA A 389 -27.63 -17.97 3.16
N ALA A 390 -28.53 -17.23 3.80
CA ALA A 390 -28.45 -17.00 5.25
C ALA A 390 -28.54 -18.29 6.08
N ALA A 391 -29.40 -19.24 5.66
CA ALA A 391 -29.56 -20.53 6.31
C ALA A 391 -28.28 -21.40 6.24
N LYS A 392 -27.56 -21.36 5.11
CA LYS A 392 -26.28 -22.08 4.92
C LYS A 392 -25.22 -21.66 5.94
N TRP A 393 -25.21 -20.37 6.31
CA TRP A 393 -24.22 -19.78 7.20
C TRP A 393 -24.65 -19.71 8.66
N LYS A 394 -25.88 -20.11 8.98
CA LYS A 394 -26.40 -20.12 10.36
C LYS A 394 -25.46 -20.88 11.30
N GLY A 395 -25.20 -20.30 12.47
CA GLY A 395 -24.38 -20.91 13.50
C GLY A 395 -22.87 -20.78 13.29
N ARG A 396 -22.40 -20.07 12.26
CA ARG A 396 -20.98 -19.89 11.92
C ARG A 396 -20.64 -18.41 11.93
N LEU A 397 -19.46 -18.02 12.42
CA LEU A 397 -18.97 -16.67 12.21
C LEU A 397 -18.60 -16.48 10.73
N ILE A 398 -19.08 -15.40 10.13
CA ILE A 398 -18.84 -15.07 8.72
C ILE A 398 -18.27 -13.66 8.54
N SER A 399 -17.81 -13.41 7.33
CA SER A 399 -17.42 -12.12 6.77
C SER A 399 -18.11 -11.92 5.41
N GLY A 400 -17.95 -10.74 4.81
CA GLY A 400 -18.38 -10.50 3.43
C GLY A 400 -17.49 -11.23 2.40
N GLN A 401 -17.91 -11.22 1.15
CA GLN A 401 -17.10 -11.67 0.02
C GLN A 401 -16.49 -10.49 -0.74
N TRP A 402 -15.22 -10.61 -1.12
CA TRP A 402 -14.54 -9.64 -1.97
C TRP A 402 -14.26 -10.23 -3.36
N TRP A 403 -14.88 -9.69 -4.41
CA TRP A 403 -14.83 -10.29 -5.75
C TRP A 403 -14.43 -9.34 -6.89
N ARG A 404 -14.36 -8.03 -6.65
CA ARG A 404 -14.35 -7.02 -7.73
C ARG A 404 -12.98 -6.77 -8.36
N TRP A 405 -11.90 -6.88 -7.58
CA TRP A 405 -10.58 -6.36 -7.98
C TRP A 405 -9.48 -7.42 -8.12
N TYR A 406 -9.75 -8.67 -7.71
CA TYR A 406 -8.79 -9.76 -7.75
C TYR A 406 -9.08 -10.68 -8.93
N SER A 407 -8.08 -10.89 -9.78
CA SER A 407 -8.21 -11.71 -11.00
C SER A 407 -7.98 -13.20 -10.76
N THR A 408 -7.40 -13.56 -9.61
CA THR A 408 -6.99 -14.92 -9.28
C THR A 408 -7.20 -15.22 -7.80
N TYR A 409 -7.50 -16.49 -7.51
CA TYR A 409 -7.50 -17.06 -6.16
C TYR A 409 -6.62 -18.31 -6.17
N PRO A 410 -6.05 -18.72 -5.01
CA PRO A 410 -5.35 -19.99 -4.90
C PRO A 410 -6.20 -21.15 -5.45
N ASP A 411 -5.56 -22.05 -6.20
CA ASP A 411 -6.26 -23.12 -6.93
C ASP A 411 -7.04 -24.05 -6.00
N ASP A 412 -6.55 -24.27 -4.77
CA ASP A 412 -7.20 -25.10 -3.76
C ASP A 412 -8.54 -24.53 -3.29
N LEU A 413 -8.74 -23.21 -3.39
CA LEU A 413 -9.99 -22.56 -2.97
C LEU A 413 -11.10 -22.65 -4.02
N LYS A 414 -10.77 -22.97 -5.28
CA LYS A 414 -11.74 -23.01 -6.39
C LYS A 414 -12.90 -23.98 -6.17
N VAL A 415 -12.69 -25.01 -5.37
CA VAL A 415 -13.70 -26.04 -5.06
C VAL A 415 -14.83 -25.48 -4.18
N ASP A 416 -14.48 -24.71 -3.15
CA ASP A 416 -15.44 -24.22 -2.14
C ASP A 416 -15.96 -22.81 -2.43
N LEU A 417 -15.28 -22.07 -3.30
CA LEU A 417 -15.64 -20.69 -3.67
C LEU A 417 -17.09 -20.49 -4.15
N PRO A 418 -17.71 -21.40 -4.94
CA PRO A 418 -19.09 -21.19 -5.40
C PRO A 418 -20.11 -21.05 -4.27
N GLU A 419 -20.00 -21.87 -3.22
CA GLU A 419 -20.90 -21.75 -2.06
C GLU A 419 -20.54 -20.55 -1.18
N ARG A 420 -19.24 -20.22 -1.06
CA ARG A 420 -18.76 -19.05 -0.31
C ARG A 420 -19.11 -17.72 -0.97
N ARG A 421 -19.35 -17.71 -2.28
CA ARG A 421 -19.94 -16.57 -3.01
C ARG A 421 -21.41 -16.30 -2.64
N CYS A 422 -22.03 -17.12 -1.80
CA CYS A 422 -23.33 -16.85 -1.21
C CYS A 422 -23.25 -16.08 0.12
N LEU A 423 -22.34 -15.11 0.18
CA LEU A 423 -22.18 -14.15 1.27
C LEU A 423 -22.47 -12.74 0.75
N PRO A 424 -22.92 -11.81 1.59
CA PRO A 424 -23.00 -10.41 1.21
C PRO A 424 -21.68 -9.86 0.67
N ASP A 425 -21.76 -8.85 -0.19
CA ASP A 425 -20.58 -8.10 -0.62
C ASP A 425 -19.85 -7.52 0.61
N HIS A 426 -18.52 -7.53 0.55
CA HIS A 426 -17.67 -6.97 1.60
C HIS A 426 -18.10 -5.58 2.02
N ASP A 427 -18.34 -4.67 1.07
CA ASP A 427 -18.68 -3.27 1.35
C ASP A 427 -19.97 -3.13 2.16
N ASP A 428 -20.86 -4.13 2.10
CA ASP A 428 -22.12 -4.12 2.82
C ASP A 428 -21.97 -4.56 4.29
N VAL A 429 -20.85 -5.18 4.66
CA VAL A 429 -20.58 -5.75 5.99
C VAL A 429 -19.41 -5.07 6.69
N ALA A 430 -18.36 -4.75 5.95
CA ALA A 430 -17.09 -4.35 6.51
C ALA A 430 -17.12 -2.93 7.11
N VAL A 431 -16.29 -2.72 8.14
CA VAL A 431 -16.14 -1.44 8.83
C VAL A 431 -14.69 -1.01 8.76
N ASP A 432 -14.33 -0.44 7.63
CA ASP A 432 -12.95 -0.28 7.19
C ASP A 432 -12.48 1.16 7.26
N LYS A 433 -13.27 2.10 7.78
CA LYS A 433 -12.84 3.50 7.83
C LYS A 433 -13.46 4.23 9.02
N PRO A 434 -12.85 5.34 9.48
CA PRO A 434 -13.37 6.09 10.62
C PRO A 434 -14.80 6.58 10.43
N THR A 435 -15.19 6.86 9.18
CA THR A 435 -16.52 7.36 8.81
C THR A 435 -17.01 6.65 7.56
N GLY A 436 -18.27 6.22 7.57
CA GLY A 436 -18.90 5.52 6.47
C GLY A 436 -20.30 5.08 6.84
N ARG A 437 -20.94 4.31 5.98
CA ARG A 437 -22.20 3.60 6.25
C ARG A 437 -22.19 2.32 5.43
N ASN A 438 -22.88 1.31 5.89
CA ASN A 438 -23.11 0.07 5.13
C ASN A 438 -24.55 -0.44 5.40
N VAL A 439 -24.89 -1.63 4.90
CA VAL A 439 -26.25 -2.19 5.07
C VAL A 439 -26.60 -2.44 6.53
N LEU A 440 -25.58 -2.72 7.37
CA LEU A 440 -25.75 -3.08 8.78
C LEU A 440 -25.69 -1.90 9.74
N CYS A 441 -25.16 -0.75 9.31
CA CYS A 441 -24.92 0.41 10.16
C CYS A 441 -25.15 1.74 9.42
N ASP A 442 -25.88 2.63 10.08
CA ASP A 442 -25.89 4.05 9.73
C ASP A 442 -24.53 4.72 10.04
N GLU A 443 -24.39 6.00 9.72
CA GLU A 443 -23.10 6.71 9.88
C GLU A 443 -22.60 6.77 11.34
N ARG A 444 -23.52 6.89 12.29
CA ARG A 444 -23.19 6.98 13.71
C ARG A 444 -22.77 5.63 14.25
N ASP A 445 -23.55 4.59 13.93
CA ASP A 445 -23.25 3.22 14.33
C ASP A 445 -21.98 2.70 13.66
N TYR A 446 -21.74 3.06 12.40
CA TYR A 446 -20.51 2.72 11.67
C TYR A 446 -19.27 3.31 12.36
N SER A 447 -19.31 4.60 12.70
CA SER A 447 -18.19 5.26 13.40
C SER A 447 -17.94 4.65 14.78
N ARG A 448 -19.00 4.27 15.50
CA ARG A 448 -18.89 3.55 16.79
C ARG A 448 -18.30 2.16 16.61
N GLN A 449 -18.74 1.42 15.59
CA GLN A 449 -18.23 0.09 15.25
C GLN A 449 -16.76 0.17 14.87
N PHE A 450 -16.35 1.17 14.09
CA PHE A 450 -14.96 1.39 13.72
C PHE A 450 -14.09 1.57 14.96
N ALA A 451 -14.49 2.45 15.88
CA ALA A 451 -13.74 2.68 17.12
C ALA A 451 -13.58 1.40 17.96
N LEU A 452 -14.66 0.61 18.08
CA LEU A 452 -14.63 -0.66 18.82
C LEU A 452 -13.73 -1.71 18.16
N ARG A 453 -13.79 -1.83 16.83
CA ARG A 453 -13.01 -2.80 16.06
C ARG A 453 -11.53 -2.42 16.02
N LYS A 454 -11.22 -1.14 15.83
CA LYS A 454 -9.86 -0.59 15.93
C LYS A 454 -9.24 -0.85 17.30
N GLU A 455 -9.97 -0.58 18.38
CA GLU A 455 -9.53 -0.87 19.75
C GLU A 455 -9.21 -2.36 19.95
N ALA A 456 -10.10 -3.25 19.51
CA ALA A 456 -9.92 -4.69 19.65
C ALA A 456 -8.73 -5.21 18.83
N ALA A 457 -8.58 -4.74 17.58
CA ALA A 457 -7.44 -5.06 16.74
C ALA A 457 -6.12 -4.62 17.39
N THR A 458 -6.00 -3.35 17.80
CA THR A 458 -4.81 -2.82 18.49
C THR A 458 -4.47 -3.64 19.73
N ARG A 459 -5.47 -3.96 20.56
CA ARG A 459 -5.27 -4.72 21.80
C ARG A 459 -4.89 -6.17 21.54
N HIS A 460 -5.44 -6.80 20.48
CA HIS A 460 -5.08 -8.17 20.10
C HIS A 460 -3.65 -8.23 19.54
N ILE A 461 -3.30 -7.31 18.63
CA ILE A 461 -1.94 -7.21 18.08
C ILE A 461 -0.93 -6.98 19.19
N LYS A 462 -1.26 -6.15 20.18
CA LYS A 462 -0.41 -5.94 21.36
C LYS A 462 -0.20 -7.23 22.18
N GLN A 463 -1.23 -8.05 22.35
CA GLN A 463 -1.10 -9.34 23.05
C GLN A 463 -0.22 -10.32 22.27
N ILE A 464 -0.38 -10.37 20.95
CA ILE A 464 0.45 -11.18 20.06
C ILE A 464 1.91 -10.72 20.13
N TYR A 465 2.16 -9.42 20.02
CA TYR A 465 3.52 -8.87 20.07
C TYR A 465 4.21 -9.08 21.43
N ALA A 466 3.45 -9.14 22.53
CA ALA A 466 4.04 -9.39 23.85
C ALA A 466 4.56 -10.84 24.03
N VAL A 467 4.12 -11.78 23.20
CA VAL A 467 4.52 -13.20 23.27
C VAL A 467 5.34 -13.68 22.07
N TRP A 468 5.28 -12.94 20.96
CA TRP A 468 6.13 -13.12 19.79
C TRP A 468 7.54 -12.58 20.06
#